data_AF-A0A1C6SD12-F1
#
_entry.id   AF-A0A1C6SD12-F1
#
_cell.length_a   1.000
_cell.length_b   1.000
_cell.length_c   1.000
_cell.angle_alpha   90.00
_cell.angle_beta   90.00
_cell.angle_gamma   90.00
#
_symmetry.space_group_name_H-M   'P 1'
#
loop_
_entity.id
_entity.type
_entity.pdbx_description
1 polymer ?
#
loop_
_entity_poly.entity_id
_entity_poly.type
_entity_poly.pdbx_seq_one_letter_code
_entity_poly.pdbx_strand_id
1 'polypeptide(L)'
;MTVVEHVVDSPAELRQLVAQVRADRHVVAFPYCRVRELVGDEPQRYRSGHSYAGGSATRPVRDWWRCRCGGHLVLRCRMCPDVRLDPIVSTDCTPRRTDG
;
A
#
# COMPACT_ATOMS: atom_id res chain seq x y z
N MET A 1 -13.65 -12.60 4.23
CA MET A 1 -12.69 -12.18 5.28
C MET A 1 -12.65 -10.67 5.23
N THR A 2 -13.27 -10.00 6.19
CA THR A 2 -13.37 -8.54 6.23
C THR A 2 -12.13 -7.97 6.91
N VAL A 3 -11.35 -7.17 6.18
CA VAL A 3 -10.20 -6.45 6.75
C VAL A 3 -10.73 -5.16 7.37
N VAL A 4 -10.47 -4.94 8.66
CA VAL A 4 -10.80 -3.68 9.34
C VAL A 4 -9.53 -2.84 9.42
N GLU A 5 -9.52 -1.71 8.72
CA GLU A 5 -8.44 -0.74 8.81
C GLU A 5 -8.63 0.16 10.05
N HIS A 6 -7.61 0.22 10.90
CA HIS A 6 -7.58 1.10 12.08
C HIS A 6 -6.59 2.23 11.84
N VAL A 7 -7.08 3.46 11.81
CA VAL A 7 -6.26 4.68 11.75
C VAL A 7 -6.07 5.21 13.18
N VAL A 8 -4.84 5.58 13.51
CA VAL A 8 -4.44 6.15 14.82
C VAL A 8 -3.67 7.44 14.60
N ASP A 9 -3.77 8.36 15.55
CA ASP A 9 -3.26 9.72 15.40
C ASP A 9 -1.84 9.88 15.95
N SER A 10 -1.36 8.89 16.72
CA SER A 10 -0.01 8.92 17.29
C SER A 10 0.74 7.57 17.29
N PRO A 11 2.09 7.60 17.30
CA PRO A 11 2.90 6.39 17.47
C PRO A 11 2.65 5.65 18.80
N ALA A 12 2.21 6.35 19.84
CA ALA A 12 1.90 5.74 21.13
C ALA A 12 0.64 4.88 21.05
N GLU A 13 -0.41 5.39 20.42
CA GLU A 13 -1.66 4.66 20.17
C GLU A 13 -1.42 3.43 19.29
N LEU A 14 -0.57 3.55 18.26
CA LEU A 14 -0.19 2.39 17.43
C LEU A 14 0.44 1.28 18.27
N ARG A 15 1.38 1.62 19.17
CA ARG A 15 2.03 0.63 20.04
C ARG A 15 1.03 -0.05 20.97
N GLN A 16 0.08 0.69 21.50
CA GLN A 16 -0.97 0.16 22.38
C GLN A 16 -1.90 -0.79 21.62
N LEU A 17 -2.32 -0.42 20.40
CA LEU A 17 -3.15 -1.27 19.55
C LEU A 17 -2.43 -2.58 19.20
N VAL A 18 -1.15 -2.51 18.82
CA VAL A 18 -0.34 -3.72 18.56
C VAL A 18 -0.22 -4.60 19.80
N ALA A 19 -0.02 -4.02 20.98
CA ALA A 19 0.06 -4.77 22.23
C ALA A 19 -1.28 -5.49 22.55
N GLN A 20 -2.40 -4.81 22.34
CA GLN A 20 -3.73 -5.38 22.54
C GLN A 20 -4.01 -6.53 21.58
N VAL A 21 -3.71 -6.37 20.28
CA VAL A 21 -3.88 -7.43 19.28
C VAL A 21 -3.00 -8.64 19.59
N ARG A 22 -1.78 -8.44 20.09
CA ARG A 22 -0.91 -9.55 20.53
C ARG A 22 -1.42 -10.27 21.77
N ALA A 23 -2.20 -9.61 22.62
CA ALA A 23 -2.79 -10.20 23.81
C ALA A 23 -4.12 -10.94 23.52
N ASP A 24 -4.74 -10.70 22.35
CA ASP A 24 -5.99 -11.36 21.96
C ASP A 24 -5.74 -12.81 21.55
N ARG A 25 -6.38 -13.74 22.27
CA ARG A 25 -6.29 -15.19 22.05
C ARG A 25 -6.94 -15.65 20.74
N HIS A 26 -7.77 -14.82 20.12
CA HIS A 26 -8.38 -15.12 18.83
C HIS A 26 -7.47 -14.77 17.64
N VAL A 27 -6.40 -14.00 17.88
CA VAL A 27 -5.39 -13.67 16.86
C VAL A 27 -4.41 -14.82 16.76
N VAL A 28 -4.77 -15.84 15.98
CA VAL A 28 -4.01 -17.09 15.85
C VAL A 28 -2.88 -17.02 14.81
N ALA A 29 -2.84 -15.97 13.98
CA ALA A 29 -1.79 -15.78 12.99
C ALA A 29 -1.65 -14.30 12.59
N PHE A 30 -0.41 -13.88 12.38
CA PHE A 30 -0.09 -12.64 11.67
C PHE A 30 0.39 -13.02 10.26
N PRO A 31 -0.46 -12.92 9.23
CA PRO A 31 -0.02 -13.19 7.87
C PRO A 31 1.02 -12.16 7.47
N TYR A 32 2.29 -12.59 7.37
CA TYR A 32 3.35 -11.76 6.83
C TYR A 32 3.06 -11.51 5.35
N CYS A 33 2.78 -10.26 4.99
CA CYS A 33 2.77 -9.85 3.60
C CYS A 33 4.15 -9.29 3.25
N ARG A 34 4.72 -9.76 2.14
CA ARG A 34 5.88 -9.09 1.55
C ARG A 34 5.38 -7.80 0.93
N VAL A 35 5.93 -6.69 1.39
CA VAL A 35 5.80 -5.37 0.79
C VAL A 35 7.16 -4.95 0.26
N ARG A 36 7.20 -4.33 -0.92
CA ARG A 36 8.39 -3.64 -1.42
C ARG A 36 8.17 -2.15 -1.23
N GLU A 37 9.18 -1.51 -0.68
CA GLU A 37 9.21 -0.06 -0.56
C GLU A 37 9.93 0.52 -1.77
N LEU A 38 9.49 1.71 -2.20
CA LEU A 38 10.18 2.44 -3.26
C LEU A 38 11.58 2.83 -2.76
N VAL A 39 12.60 2.51 -3.54
CA VAL A 39 13.98 2.96 -3.30
C VAL A 39 14.29 4.11 -4.25
N GLY A 40 14.74 5.23 -3.70
CA GLY A 40 15.03 6.46 -4.46
C GLY A 40 13.87 7.47 -4.42
N ASP A 41 13.95 8.47 -5.30
CA ASP A 41 12.98 9.57 -5.30
C ASP A 41 11.59 9.12 -5.74
N GLU A 42 10.59 9.55 -4.98
CA GLU A 42 9.20 9.30 -5.33
C GLU A 42 8.82 10.06 -6.61
N PRO A 43 8.30 9.38 -7.64
CA PRO A 43 7.85 10.06 -8.85
C PRO A 43 6.71 10.99 -8.49
N GLN A 44 6.87 12.28 -8.77
CA GLN A 44 5.90 13.30 -8.37
C GLN A 44 4.72 13.43 -9.34
N ARG A 45 4.91 13.06 -10.61
CA ARG A 45 3.92 13.25 -11.68
C ARG A 45 3.77 12.00 -12.53
N TYR A 46 2.57 11.76 -13.06
CA TYR A 46 2.32 10.70 -14.04
C TYR A 46 2.51 11.22 -15.49
N ARG A 47 2.42 10.31 -16.48
CA ARG A 47 2.68 10.60 -17.90
C ARG A 47 1.88 11.77 -18.49
N SER A 48 0.66 12.02 -18.06
CA SER A 48 -0.13 13.18 -18.52
C SER A 48 -0.07 14.39 -17.59
N GLY A 49 0.87 14.39 -16.64
CA GLY A 49 1.33 15.61 -15.97
C GLY A 49 0.72 15.92 -14.61
N HIS A 50 -0.34 15.23 -14.15
CA HIS A 50 -0.84 15.51 -12.80
C HIS A 50 0.02 14.86 -11.71
N SER A 51 -0.03 15.46 -10.53
CA SER A 51 0.68 14.97 -9.38
C SER A 51 0.05 13.69 -8.82
N TYR A 52 0.88 12.77 -8.34
CA TYR A 52 0.38 11.75 -7.43
C TYR A 52 0.12 12.44 -6.08
N ALA A 53 -1.15 12.55 -5.70
CA ALA A 53 -1.56 13.30 -4.51
C ALA A 53 -2.73 12.61 -3.80
N GLY A 54 -2.89 12.89 -2.50
CA GLY A 54 -4.07 12.50 -1.74
C GLY A 54 -3.89 11.39 -0.71
N GLY A 55 -2.71 10.80 -0.58
CA GLY A 55 -2.39 9.94 0.57
C GLY A 55 -2.21 10.77 1.85
N SER A 56 -1.65 11.97 1.70
CA SER A 56 -1.65 13.05 2.68
C SER A 56 -1.38 14.39 1.98
N ALA A 57 -1.20 15.49 2.73
CA ALA A 57 -0.78 16.78 2.19
C ALA A 57 0.57 16.72 1.44
N THR A 58 1.41 15.73 1.75
CA THR A 58 2.78 15.61 1.20
C THR A 58 3.04 14.28 0.51
N ARG A 59 2.08 13.34 0.51
CA ARG A 59 2.28 11.99 -0.04
C ARG A 59 1.16 11.57 -0.99
N PRO A 60 1.51 10.82 -2.05
CA PRO A 60 0.51 10.26 -2.95
C PRO A 60 -0.28 9.12 -2.31
N VAL A 61 -1.43 8.81 -2.89
CA VAL A 61 -2.16 7.58 -2.55
C VAL A 61 -1.32 6.40 -3.01
N ARG A 62 -0.87 5.61 -2.03
CA ARG A 62 -0.14 4.36 -2.23
C ARG A 62 -1.05 3.19 -1.97
N ASP A 63 -0.88 2.14 -2.75
CA ASP A 63 -1.54 0.86 -2.59
C ASP A 63 -0.52 -0.25 -2.94
N TRP A 64 -0.86 -1.50 -2.66
CA TRP A 64 0.04 -2.64 -2.91
C TRP A 64 -0.70 -3.75 -3.64
N TRP A 65 -0.22 -4.11 -4.84
CA TRP A 65 -0.81 -5.19 -5.63
C TRP A 65 0.05 -6.45 -5.53
N ARG A 66 -0.60 -7.57 -5.24
CA ARG A 66 0.07 -8.87 -5.22
C ARG A 66 0.39 -9.30 -6.65
N CYS A 67 1.64 -9.68 -6.90
CA CYS A 67 2.08 -10.36 -8.12
C CYS A 67 3.02 -11.51 -7.73
N ARG A 68 3.11 -12.54 -8.60
CA ARG A 68 4.00 -13.69 -8.42
C ARG A 68 5.47 -13.29 -8.25
N CYS A 69 5.87 -12.16 -8.82
CA CYS A 69 7.23 -11.61 -8.71
C CYS A 69 7.55 -10.99 -7.34
N GLY A 70 6.60 -11.01 -6.40
CA GLY A 70 6.76 -10.42 -5.07
C GLY A 70 5.95 -9.14 -4.84
N GLY A 71 5.12 -8.72 -5.80
CA GLY A 71 4.17 -7.59 -5.67
C GLY A 71 4.70 -6.24 -6.15
N HIS A 72 3.78 -5.27 -6.27
CA HIS A 72 4.02 -3.94 -6.82
C HIS A 72 3.46 -2.85 -5.93
N LEU A 73 4.25 -1.81 -5.70
CA LEU A 73 3.78 -0.55 -5.17
C LEU A 73 2.94 0.13 -6.25
N VAL A 74 1.79 0.64 -5.84
CA VAL A 74 0.80 1.24 -6.72
C VAL A 74 0.66 2.70 -6.36
N LEU A 75 0.95 3.57 -7.32
CA LEU A 75 0.76 5.01 -7.21
C LEU A 75 -0.44 5.40 -8.05
N ARG A 76 -1.47 5.96 -7.42
CA ARG A 76 -2.72 6.36 -8.08
C ARG A 76 -2.84 7.87 -8.19
N CYS A 77 -3.30 8.36 -9.34
CA CYS A 77 -3.82 9.71 -9.44
C CYS A 77 -5.29 9.72 -9.01
N ARG A 78 -5.72 10.76 -8.29
CA ARG A 78 -7.15 10.94 -7.95
C ARG A 78 -7.96 11.56 -9.09
N MET A 79 -7.31 12.21 -10.05
CA MET A 79 -7.97 12.97 -11.11
C MET A 79 -8.12 12.19 -12.43
N CYS A 80 -7.49 11.03 -12.54
CA CYS A 80 -7.57 10.19 -13.73
C CYS A 80 -7.43 8.71 -13.34
N PRO A 81 -7.89 7.77 -14.17
CA PRO A 81 -7.79 6.33 -13.91
C PRO A 81 -6.35 5.79 -14.02
N ASP A 82 -5.34 6.65 -14.20
CA ASP A 82 -3.96 6.23 -14.37
C ASP A 82 -3.38 5.64 -13.08
N VAL A 83 -2.76 4.47 -13.26
CA VAL A 83 -2.09 3.72 -12.22
C VAL A 83 -0.65 3.45 -12.66
N ARG A 84 0.30 3.82 -11.81
CA ARG A 84 1.69 3.40 -11.97
C ARG A 84 2.01 2.28 -11.00
N LEU A 85 2.71 1.27 -11.51
CA LEU A 85 3.21 0.13 -10.74
C LEU A 85 4.72 0.22 -10.66
N ASP A 86 5.26 -0.06 -9.47
CA ASP A 86 6.68 -0.16 -9.22
C ASP A 86 7.02 -1.50 -8.52
N PRO A 87 7.95 -2.30 -9.05
CA PRO A 87 8.68 -2.09 -10.31
C PRO A 87 7.74 -2.16 -11.53
N ILE A 88 8.22 -1.67 -12.68
CA ILE A 88 7.46 -1.77 -13.95
C ILE A 88 7.14 -3.24 -14.23
N VAL A 89 5.89 -3.50 -14.62
CA VAL A 89 5.39 -4.84 -14.95
C VAL A 89 6.11 -5.37 -16.18
N SER A 90 6.78 -6.52 -16.04
CA SER A 90 7.31 -7.30 -17.17
C SER A 90 6.24 -8.24 -17.73
N THR A 91 6.48 -8.80 -18.92
CA THR A 91 5.56 -9.70 -19.63
C THR A 91 5.01 -10.88 -18.80
N ASP A 92 5.77 -11.33 -17.80
CA ASP A 92 5.39 -12.49 -16.95
C ASP A 92 4.70 -12.10 -15.64
N CYS A 93 4.44 -10.80 -15.42
CA CYS A 93 3.73 -10.35 -14.23
C CYS A 93 2.29 -9.99 -14.52
N THR A 94 1.38 -10.67 -13.82
CA THR A 94 -0.06 -10.37 -13.80
C THR A 94 -0.42 -9.84 -12.42
N PRO A 95 -0.21 -8.52 -12.16
CA PRO A 95 -0.52 -7.96 -10.87
C PRO A 95 -2.05 -7.95 -10.71
N ARG A 96 -2.55 -8.53 -9.63
CA ARG A 96 -3.97 -8.52 -9.31
C ARG A 96 -4.22 -7.44 -8.28
N ARG A 97 -5.23 -6.60 -8.52
CA ARG A 97 -5.85 -5.85 -7.44
C ARG A 97 -6.26 -6.85 -6.37
N THR A 98 -5.78 -6.65 -5.16
CA THR A 98 -6.48 -7.15 -3.99
C THR A 98 -7.70 -6.27 -3.85
N ASP A 99 -8.83 -6.75 -4.34
CA ASP A 99 -10.12 -6.19 -3.94
C ASP A 99 -10.22 -6.45 -2.43
N GLY A 100 -10.08 -5.38 -1.65
CA GLY A 100 -10.30 -5.37 -0.21
C GLY A 100 -11.79 -5.31 0.09
#